data_AF-A0A7Y9QXY9-F1
#
_entry.id   AF-A0A7Y9QXY9-F1
#
_cell.length_a   1.000
_cell.length_b   1.000
_cell.length_c   1.000
_cell.angle_alpha   90.00
_cell.angle_beta   90.00
_cell.angle_gamma   90.00
#
_symmetry.space_group_name_H-M   'P 1'
#
loop_
_entity.id
_entity.type
_entity.pdbx_description
1 polymer ?
#
loop_
_entity_poly.entity_id
_entity_poly.type
_entity_poly.pdbx_seq_one_letter_code
_entity_poly.pdbx_strand_id
1 'polypeptide(L)'
;MAFDTTVIQSNVAAKYSILSLINQQNYESVKQSGSATILGYFEGGFDEFKQKRSQLESLLFASGSFSLDQGFYRHALSSVGAQAYAECIARQGNKPIAAWIANKSADGIIAVTVKSGVTGNATVVYTVDGSAKPMNQPAPLSAGSSQTLLFARDPSKAFLIAVNAINQATQATDSAVIELPRMRNFEVASEEKIISTSLMCAAGCQGNTAGCRIMEPGKIVAPTGYAIDRNTLREVGRRTRFGPGSKNIYINWVDAFGSDGGIQSIDGQIQSCEGNSPHTQGATELTFEARAIRKFVREVVK
;
A
#
# COMPACT_ATOMS: atom_id res chain seq x y z
N MET A 1 -2.01 25.03 -8.37
CA MET A 1 -0.94 24.07 -8.02
C MET A 1 -1.00 22.94 -9.03
N ALA A 2 -0.02 22.83 -9.92
CA ALA A 2 0.13 21.63 -10.75
C ALA A 2 1.07 20.70 -10.00
N PHE A 3 0.53 19.62 -9.45
CA PHE A 3 1.35 18.56 -8.87
C PHE A 3 2.16 17.92 -10.00
N ASP A 4 3.46 17.68 -9.79
CA ASP A 4 4.23 16.83 -10.70
C ASP A 4 3.76 15.38 -10.50
N THR A 5 2.75 14.98 -11.28
CA THR A 5 2.03 13.70 -11.18
C THR A 5 2.87 12.48 -11.50
N THR A 6 4.12 12.66 -11.91
CA THR A 6 4.91 11.60 -12.54
C THR A 6 5.97 11.00 -11.63
N VAL A 7 6.35 11.67 -10.52
CA VAL A 7 7.09 10.99 -9.43
C VAL A 7 6.15 10.30 -8.46
N ILE A 8 4.92 10.81 -8.37
CA ILE A 8 3.78 10.24 -7.63
C ILE A 8 3.57 8.77 -7.98
N GLN A 9 3.86 8.33 -9.20
CA GLN A 9 3.51 6.98 -9.65
C GLN A 9 4.51 5.87 -9.26
N SER A 10 5.70 6.22 -8.74
CA SER A 10 6.84 5.28 -8.69
C SER A 10 7.26 4.79 -7.30
N ASN A 11 6.73 5.38 -6.23
CA ASN A 11 7.05 4.97 -4.85
C ASN A 11 5.78 5.01 -3.98
N VAL A 12 5.50 3.91 -3.27
CA VAL A 12 4.34 3.77 -2.36
C VAL A 12 4.33 4.87 -1.29
N ALA A 13 5.50 5.20 -0.78
CA ALA A 13 5.70 6.27 0.18
C ALA A 13 5.47 7.66 -0.45
N ALA A 14 5.79 7.84 -1.75
CA ALA A 14 5.52 9.09 -2.47
C ALA A 14 4.02 9.27 -2.79
N LYS A 15 3.32 8.22 -3.26
CA LYS A 15 1.84 8.25 -3.43
C LYS A 15 1.16 8.68 -2.14
N TYR A 16 1.61 8.08 -1.04
CA TYR A 16 1.09 8.33 0.29
C TYR A 16 1.38 9.74 0.80
N SER A 17 2.60 10.23 0.63
CA SER A 17 2.99 11.60 0.99
C SER A 17 2.05 12.63 0.38
N ILE A 18 1.61 12.38 -0.86
CA ILE A 18 0.69 13.27 -1.57
C ILE A 18 -0.75 13.15 -1.06
N LEU A 19 -1.22 11.94 -0.71
CA LEU A 19 -2.52 11.79 -0.05
C LEU A 19 -2.59 12.59 1.26
N SER A 20 -1.47 12.73 1.98
CA SER A 20 -1.39 13.56 3.19
C SER A 20 -1.49 15.07 2.92
N LEU A 21 -1.14 15.52 1.71
CA LEU A 21 -1.24 16.92 1.27
C LEU A 21 -2.63 17.29 0.74
N ILE A 22 -3.50 16.29 0.56
CA ILE A 22 -4.90 16.50 0.15
C ILE A 22 -5.70 16.92 1.39
N ASN A 23 -6.31 18.09 1.29
CA ASN A 23 -7.14 18.70 2.30
C ASN A 23 -8.50 19.08 1.67
N GLN A 24 -9.43 19.56 2.50
CA GLN A 24 -10.78 19.87 2.05
C GLN A 24 -10.83 20.89 0.90
N GLN A 25 -9.85 21.80 0.83
CA GLN A 25 -9.82 22.88 -0.15
C GLN A 25 -9.34 22.42 -1.53
N ASN A 26 -8.52 21.37 -1.61
CA ASN A 26 -7.96 20.87 -2.87
C ASN A 26 -8.52 19.51 -3.32
N TYR A 27 -9.36 18.86 -2.49
CA TYR A 27 -9.87 17.52 -2.72
C TYR A 27 -10.56 17.32 -4.07
N GLU A 28 -11.53 18.16 -4.44
CA GLU A 28 -12.30 17.99 -5.68
C GLU A 28 -11.43 18.16 -6.93
N SER A 29 -10.47 19.09 -6.89
CA SER A 29 -9.50 19.28 -7.98
C SER A 29 -8.57 18.08 -8.16
N VAL A 30 -8.13 17.48 -7.04
CA VAL A 30 -7.25 16.30 -7.07
C VAL A 30 -8.04 15.04 -7.43
N LYS A 31 -9.31 14.92 -7.02
CA LYS A 31 -10.21 13.81 -7.40
C LYS A 31 -10.42 13.73 -8.91
N GLN A 32 -10.61 14.87 -9.57
CA GLN A 32 -10.78 14.95 -11.02
C GLN A 32 -9.51 14.54 -11.79
N SER A 33 -8.33 14.78 -11.23
CA SER A 33 -7.03 14.52 -11.89
C SER A 33 -6.33 13.22 -11.45
N GLY A 34 -6.63 12.72 -10.25
CA GLY A 34 -5.92 11.62 -9.58
C GLY A 34 -6.68 10.30 -9.52
N SER A 35 -7.97 10.28 -9.86
CA SER A 35 -8.83 9.08 -9.87
C SER A 35 -8.30 7.95 -10.78
N ALA A 36 -7.57 8.28 -11.84
CA ALA A 36 -6.92 7.31 -12.72
C ALA A 36 -5.71 6.59 -12.10
N THR A 37 -5.14 7.12 -11.01
CA THR A 37 -3.85 6.66 -10.47
C THR A 37 -3.98 5.84 -9.19
N ILE A 38 -5.09 6.01 -8.46
CA ILE A 38 -5.42 5.31 -7.21
C ILE A 38 -6.93 5.02 -7.20
N LEU A 39 -7.34 3.99 -7.94
CA LEU A 39 -8.73 3.53 -8.02
C LEU A 39 -9.30 3.22 -6.61
N GLY A 40 -10.54 3.64 -6.34
CA GLY A 40 -11.27 3.39 -5.10
C GLY A 40 -11.07 4.40 -3.95
N TYR A 41 -10.04 5.26 -4.01
CA TYR A 41 -9.73 6.22 -2.93
C TYR A 41 -10.50 7.54 -3.01
N PHE A 42 -10.83 7.98 -4.22
CA PHE A 42 -11.56 9.22 -4.46
C PHE A 42 -13.07 9.01 -4.63
N GLU A 43 -13.55 7.80 -4.31
CA GLU A 43 -14.97 7.49 -4.24
C GLU A 43 -15.54 8.13 -2.97
N GLY A 44 -16.53 9.02 -3.15
CA GLY A 44 -17.18 9.75 -2.07
C GLY A 44 -16.66 11.18 -1.85
N GLY A 45 -17.05 11.75 -0.70
CA GLY A 45 -16.64 13.08 -0.24
C GLY A 45 -15.29 13.08 0.50
N PHE A 46 -14.82 14.26 0.90
CA PHE A 46 -13.50 14.42 1.55
C PHE A 46 -13.37 13.63 2.87
N ASP A 47 -14.44 13.49 3.65
CA ASP A 47 -14.40 12.75 4.92
C ASP A 47 -14.20 11.25 4.71
N GLU A 48 -14.84 10.68 3.69
CA GLU A 48 -14.67 9.28 3.30
C GLU A 48 -13.24 9.04 2.77
N PHE A 49 -12.74 9.97 1.96
CA PHE A 49 -11.34 9.99 1.54
C PHE A 49 -10.38 10.04 2.73
N LYS A 50 -10.63 10.89 3.72
CA LYS A 50 -9.79 11.05 4.92
C LYS A 50 -9.75 9.75 5.73
N GLN A 51 -10.88 9.05 5.87
CA GLN A 51 -10.94 7.75 6.53
C GLN A 51 -10.17 6.67 5.76
N LYS A 52 -10.40 6.55 4.45
CA LYS A 52 -9.66 5.61 3.58
C LYS A 52 -8.16 5.87 3.63
N ARG A 53 -7.74 7.15 3.60
CA ARG A 53 -6.34 7.56 3.78
C ARG A 53 -5.80 7.03 5.11
N SER A 54 -6.48 7.31 6.22
CA SER A 54 -6.12 6.84 7.57
C SER A 54 -5.90 5.32 7.64
N GLN A 55 -6.74 4.53 6.96
CA GLN A 55 -6.61 3.07 6.92
C GLN A 55 -5.38 2.62 6.12
N LEU A 56 -5.09 3.29 5.00
CA LEU A 56 -3.87 3.04 4.22
C LEU A 56 -2.61 3.32 5.03
N GLU A 57 -2.60 4.42 5.79
CA GLU A 57 -1.52 4.82 6.70
C GLU A 57 -1.15 3.66 7.61
N SER A 58 -2.16 3.14 8.32
CA SER A 58 -2.01 2.03 9.25
C SER A 58 -1.43 0.77 8.58
N LEU A 59 -1.96 0.39 7.40
CA LEU A 59 -1.49 -0.80 6.67
C LEU A 59 -0.03 -0.66 6.20
N LEU A 60 0.38 0.54 5.78
CA LEU A 60 1.75 0.80 5.34
C LEU A 60 2.73 0.76 6.51
N PHE A 61 2.39 1.37 7.64
CA PHE A 61 3.19 1.26 8.87
C PHE A 61 3.33 -0.20 9.31
N ALA A 62 2.24 -0.96 9.32
CA ALA A 62 2.25 -2.37 9.68
C ALA A 62 3.10 -3.24 8.73
N SER A 63 3.26 -2.82 7.47
CA SER A 63 4.07 -3.54 6.47
C SER A 63 5.58 -3.29 6.56
N GLY A 64 6.05 -2.34 7.38
CA GLY A 64 7.47 -1.98 7.47
C GLY A 64 8.01 -1.21 6.25
N SER A 65 7.14 -0.77 5.34
CA SER A 65 7.50 -0.03 4.11
C SER A 65 7.88 1.45 4.37
N PHE A 66 8.08 1.82 5.65
CA PHE A 66 8.39 3.18 6.09
C PHE A 66 9.92 3.36 6.13
N SER A 67 10.56 3.60 4.97
CA SER A 67 12.01 3.84 4.87
C SER A 67 12.35 5.32 4.59
N LEU A 68 13.61 5.67 4.89
CA LEU A 68 14.34 6.93 4.68
C LEU A 68 14.03 7.73 3.39
N ASP A 69 13.43 7.10 2.39
CA ASP A 69 13.12 7.69 1.08
C ASP A 69 12.15 8.89 1.17
N GLN A 70 11.23 8.92 2.14
CA GLN A 70 10.29 10.05 2.30
C GLN A 70 10.98 11.38 2.60
N GLY A 71 12.16 11.36 3.24
CA GLY A 71 12.95 12.56 3.52
C GLY A 71 13.47 13.22 2.23
N PHE A 72 13.89 12.42 1.25
CA PHE A 72 14.41 12.91 -0.03
C PHE A 72 13.30 13.46 -0.95
N TYR A 73 12.11 12.87 -0.92
CA TYR A 73 11.01 13.25 -1.83
C TYR A 73 10.32 14.56 -1.49
N ARG A 74 10.20 14.93 -0.21
CA ARG A 74 9.64 16.24 0.18
C ARG A 74 10.44 17.42 -0.40
N HIS A 75 11.73 17.22 -0.68
CA HIS A 75 12.62 18.25 -1.20
C HIS A 75 12.75 18.26 -2.74
N ALA A 76 12.49 17.14 -3.43
CA ALA A 76 12.80 16.99 -4.87
C ALA A 76 11.66 17.37 -5.85
N LEU A 77 10.39 17.46 -5.42
CA LEU A 77 9.22 17.33 -6.33
C LEU A 77 8.39 18.57 -6.63
N SER A 78 8.84 19.77 -6.26
CA SER A 78 8.21 20.99 -6.79
C SER A 78 9.11 21.58 -7.85
N SER A 79 8.57 22.15 -8.93
CA SER A 79 9.36 22.94 -9.88
C SER A 79 10.13 24.04 -9.16
N VAL A 80 9.55 24.61 -8.11
CA VAL A 80 10.18 25.56 -7.18
C VAL A 80 11.32 24.90 -6.39
N GLY A 81 11.15 23.68 -5.89
CA GLY A 81 12.18 22.93 -5.16
C GLY A 81 13.31 22.44 -6.06
N ALA A 82 13.00 21.99 -7.28
CA ALA A 82 13.98 21.64 -8.30
C ALA A 82 14.76 22.87 -8.77
N GLN A 83 14.08 24.00 -8.95
CA GLN A 83 14.73 25.27 -9.27
C GLN A 83 15.56 25.79 -8.10
N ALA A 84 15.07 25.72 -6.87
CA ALA A 84 15.83 26.08 -5.66
C ALA A 84 17.02 25.15 -5.42
N TYR A 85 16.89 23.85 -5.70
CA TYR A 85 17.97 22.88 -5.65
C TYR A 85 19.00 23.11 -6.75
N ALA A 86 18.57 23.37 -7.98
CA ALA A 86 19.45 23.75 -9.08
C ALA A 86 20.17 25.08 -8.82
N GLU A 87 19.48 26.07 -8.24
CA GLU A 87 20.06 27.33 -7.78
C GLU A 87 21.02 27.12 -6.61
N CYS A 88 20.72 26.19 -5.69
CA CYS A 88 21.61 25.80 -4.60
C CYS A 88 22.88 25.11 -5.11
N ILE A 89 22.76 24.13 -6.01
CA ILE A 89 23.91 23.49 -6.68
C ILE A 89 24.71 24.53 -7.46
N ALA A 90 24.05 25.41 -8.22
CA ALA A 90 24.70 26.48 -8.96
C ALA A 90 25.39 27.52 -8.07
N ARG A 91 24.93 27.70 -6.83
CA ARG A 91 25.51 28.63 -5.84
C ARG A 91 26.56 27.99 -4.93
N GLN A 92 26.53 26.67 -4.71
CA GLN A 92 27.33 26.00 -3.67
C GLN A 92 28.22 24.84 -4.17
N GLY A 93 28.10 24.38 -5.41
CA GLY A 93 28.86 23.21 -5.88
C GLY A 93 29.79 23.53 -7.04
N ASN A 94 31.06 23.15 -6.93
CA ASN A 94 32.04 23.04 -8.02
C ASN A 94 31.64 22.00 -9.08
N LYS A 95 30.35 21.86 -9.43
CA LYS A 95 29.84 20.89 -10.42
C LYS A 95 29.52 21.58 -11.75
N PRO A 96 30.34 21.36 -12.79
CA PRO A 96 30.13 21.85 -14.15
C PRO A 96 28.73 21.62 -14.73
N ILE A 97 28.05 20.51 -14.43
CA ILE A 97 26.74 20.21 -15.01
C ILE A 97 25.70 19.74 -13.99
N ALA A 98 24.47 20.19 -14.22
CA ALA A 98 23.27 19.69 -13.55
C ALA A 98 22.30 19.13 -14.58
N ALA A 99 21.60 18.05 -14.23
CA ALA A 99 20.55 17.47 -15.03
C ALA A 99 19.37 17.07 -14.15
N TRP A 100 18.15 17.31 -14.62
CA TRP A 100 16.91 16.94 -13.93
C TRP A 100 15.79 16.65 -14.92
N ILE A 101 14.71 16.05 -14.46
CA ILE A 101 13.54 15.79 -15.29
C ILE A 101 12.63 17.01 -15.25
N ALA A 102 12.40 17.62 -16.40
CA ALA A 102 11.55 18.80 -16.53
C ALA A 102 10.09 18.45 -16.81
N ASN A 103 9.83 17.34 -17.53
CA ASN A 103 8.48 16.87 -17.81
C ASN A 103 8.49 15.37 -18.12
N LYS A 104 7.37 14.68 -17.90
CA LYS A 104 7.10 13.34 -18.45
C LYS A 104 5.74 13.36 -19.14
N SER A 105 5.69 13.03 -20.42
CA SER A 105 4.42 12.90 -21.14
C SER A 105 3.72 11.60 -20.76
N ALA A 106 2.39 11.56 -20.94
CA ALA A 106 1.60 10.34 -20.78
C ALA A 106 2.01 9.24 -21.79
N ASP A 107 2.62 9.63 -22.91
CA ASP A 107 3.01 8.74 -24.00
C ASP A 107 4.37 8.06 -23.81
N GLY A 108 4.94 8.13 -22.59
CA GLY A 108 6.23 7.52 -22.28
C GLY A 108 7.44 8.34 -22.72
N ILE A 109 7.28 9.62 -23.05
CA ILE A 109 8.40 10.53 -23.36
C ILE A 109 8.84 11.25 -22.08
N ILE A 110 10.14 11.25 -21.79
CA ILE A 110 10.71 12.02 -20.69
C ILE A 110 11.53 13.17 -21.24
N ALA A 111 11.26 14.36 -20.74
CA ALA A 111 12.03 15.55 -20.96
C ALA A 111 13.04 15.75 -19.82
N VAL A 112 14.33 15.63 -20.13
CA VAL A 112 15.44 15.89 -19.22
C VAL A 112 16.06 17.23 -19.57
N THR A 113 16.06 18.17 -18.65
CA THR A 113 16.79 19.43 -18.81
C THR A 113 18.19 19.28 -18.23
N VAL A 114 19.17 19.65 -19.04
CA VAL A 114 20.58 19.75 -18.67
C VAL A 114 20.97 21.22 -18.65
N LYS A 115 21.65 21.65 -17.62
CA LYS A 115 22.17 23.02 -17.47
C LYS A 115 23.66 23.01 -17.26
N SER A 116 24.34 23.89 -17.99
CA SER A 116 25.77 24.12 -17.87
C SER A 116 26.07 25.19 -16.82
N GLY A 117 26.88 24.84 -15.83
CA GLY A 117 27.53 25.76 -14.90
C GLY A 117 28.99 26.04 -15.25
N VAL A 118 29.53 25.43 -16.31
CA VAL A 118 30.94 25.63 -16.71
C VAL A 118 31.13 26.99 -17.37
N THR A 119 32.25 27.64 -17.04
CA THR A 119 32.71 28.86 -17.70
C THR A 119 33.21 28.54 -19.13
N GLY A 120 32.75 29.28 -20.13
CA GLY A 120 33.05 29.04 -21.56
C GLY A 120 32.01 28.19 -22.29
N ASN A 121 32.40 27.61 -23.44
CA ASN A 121 31.57 26.68 -24.21
C ASN A 121 31.86 25.23 -23.77
N ALA A 122 30.85 24.50 -23.33
CA ALA A 122 30.96 23.09 -22.98
C ALA A 122 30.31 22.22 -24.06
N THR A 123 30.98 21.13 -24.44
CA THR A 123 30.33 20.07 -25.21
C THR A 123 29.73 19.08 -24.24
N VAL A 124 28.43 18.91 -24.30
CA VAL A 124 27.74 17.92 -23.48
C VAL A 124 27.64 16.63 -24.27
N VAL A 125 28.04 15.52 -23.67
CA VAL A 125 28.04 14.18 -24.26
C VAL A 125 27.26 13.26 -23.32
N TYR A 126 26.23 12.60 -23.80
CA TYR A 126 25.29 11.86 -22.97
C TYR A 126 25.44 10.39 -23.29
N THR A 127 25.45 9.57 -22.25
CA THR A 127 25.34 8.12 -22.34
C THR A 127 24.10 7.72 -21.58
N VAL A 128 23.07 7.31 -22.30
CA VAL A 128 21.91 6.66 -21.70
C VAL A 128 22.26 5.19 -21.52
N ASP A 129 22.02 4.65 -20.34
CA ASP A 129 22.17 3.21 -20.14
C ASP A 129 20.93 2.49 -20.69
N GLY A 130 21.16 1.47 -21.52
CA GLY A 130 20.14 0.79 -22.33
C GLY A 130 20.04 1.26 -23.79
N SER A 131 18.99 0.83 -24.49
CA SER A 131 18.80 1.07 -25.94
C SER A 131 18.14 2.40 -26.31
N ALA A 132 17.83 3.25 -25.32
CA ALA A 132 17.10 4.49 -25.54
C ALA A 132 18.04 5.63 -25.96
N LYS A 133 17.92 6.11 -27.19
CA LYS A 133 18.62 7.30 -27.67
C LYS A 133 17.77 8.56 -27.45
N PRO A 134 18.39 9.74 -27.23
CA PRO A 134 17.64 10.99 -27.24
C PRO A 134 16.99 11.19 -28.61
N MET A 135 15.72 11.57 -28.60
CA MET A 135 14.92 11.81 -29.81
C MET A 135 15.38 13.07 -30.55
N ASN A 136 15.92 14.04 -29.81
CA ASN A 136 16.54 15.25 -30.36
C ASN A 136 18.07 15.17 -30.26
N GLN A 137 18.75 15.72 -31.27
CA GLN A 137 20.19 15.80 -31.24
C GLN A 137 20.64 16.77 -30.15
N PRO A 138 21.60 16.37 -29.32
CA PRO A 138 22.17 17.28 -28.36
C PRO A 138 23.00 18.39 -29.00
N ALA A 139 22.97 19.56 -28.37
CA ALA A 139 23.70 20.74 -28.81
C ALA A 139 24.77 21.13 -27.78
N PRO A 140 25.87 21.77 -28.18
CA PRO A 140 26.81 22.38 -27.25
C PRO A 140 26.09 23.38 -26.32
N LEU A 141 26.42 23.37 -25.03
CA LEU A 141 25.87 24.29 -24.04
C LEU A 141 26.90 25.36 -23.69
N SER A 142 26.54 26.62 -23.85
CA SER A 142 27.29 27.75 -23.31
C SER A 142 27.06 27.90 -21.80
N ALA A 143 27.95 28.62 -21.11
CA ALA A 143 27.81 28.91 -19.68
C ALA A 143 26.42 29.46 -19.32
N GLY A 144 25.76 28.86 -18.33
CA GLY A 144 24.44 29.27 -17.84
C GLY A 144 23.25 28.85 -18.72
N SER A 145 23.50 28.34 -19.93
CA SER A 145 22.46 27.85 -20.82
C SER A 145 21.93 26.47 -20.40
N SER A 146 20.73 26.16 -20.88
CA SER A 146 20.11 24.85 -20.68
C SER A 146 19.55 24.30 -22.00
N GLN A 147 19.51 22.96 -22.10
CA GLN A 147 18.85 22.24 -23.18
C GLN A 147 17.95 21.17 -22.58
N THR A 148 16.81 20.95 -23.22
CA THR A 148 15.92 19.84 -22.90
C THR A 148 16.11 18.73 -23.93
N LEU A 149 16.36 17.52 -23.44
CA LEU A 149 16.46 16.30 -24.22
C LEU A 149 15.23 15.42 -24.00
N LEU A 150 14.73 14.83 -25.06
CA LEU A 150 13.55 13.97 -25.05
C LEU A 150 14.00 12.51 -25.20
N PHE A 151 13.49 11.62 -24.35
CA PHE A 151 13.77 10.20 -24.41
C PHE A 151 12.47 9.40 -24.44
N ALA A 152 12.38 8.43 -25.34
CA ALA A 152 11.34 7.41 -25.27
C ALA A 152 11.70 6.41 -24.17
N ARG A 153 10.80 6.20 -23.21
CA ARG A 153 10.97 5.28 -22.09
C ARG A 153 9.91 4.20 -22.11
N ASP A 154 10.37 2.98 -21.84
CA ASP A 154 9.52 1.88 -21.40
C ASP A 154 9.25 2.02 -19.88
N PRO A 155 8.00 2.27 -19.45
CA PRO A 155 7.68 2.47 -18.04
C PRO A 155 7.84 1.20 -17.19
N SER A 156 7.86 0.02 -17.81
CA SER A 156 8.05 -1.26 -17.12
C SER A 156 9.51 -1.51 -16.69
N LYS A 157 10.45 -0.75 -17.25
CA LYS A 157 11.89 -0.87 -16.97
C LYS A 157 12.41 0.33 -16.17
N ALA A 158 13.48 0.07 -15.44
CA ALA A 158 14.28 1.15 -14.89
C ALA A 158 14.92 1.92 -16.04
N PHE A 159 15.04 3.23 -15.88
CA PHE A 159 15.54 4.12 -16.91
C PHE A 159 16.65 4.97 -16.32
N LEU A 160 17.87 4.82 -16.81
CA LEU A 160 19.05 5.49 -16.30
C LEU A 160 19.70 6.32 -17.41
N ILE A 161 19.93 7.60 -17.11
CA ILE A 161 20.66 8.51 -18.00
C ILE A 161 21.90 9.01 -17.26
N ALA A 162 23.07 8.83 -17.85
CA ALA A 162 24.27 9.53 -17.46
C ALA A 162 24.55 10.66 -18.47
N VAL A 163 24.48 11.90 -17.99
CA VAL A 163 24.86 13.09 -18.74
C VAL A 163 26.31 13.40 -18.40
N ASN A 164 27.21 13.27 -19.36
CA ASN A 164 28.60 13.70 -19.20
C ASN A 164 28.80 15.05 -19.87
N ALA A 165 29.74 15.82 -19.36
CA ALA A 165 30.08 17.14 -19.88
C ALA A 165 31.58 17.25 -20.01
N ILE A 166 32.04 17.80 -21.12
CA ILE A 166 33.45 18.07 -21.36
C ILE A 166 33.59 19.57 -21.58
N ASN A 167 34.33 20.24 -20.70
CA ASN A 167 34.72 21.62 -20.91
C ASN A 167 35.75 21.67 -22.04
N GLN A 168 35.45 22.32 -23.16
CA GLN A 168 36.38 22.36 -24.29
C GLN A 168 37.66 23.15 -23.99
N ALA A 169 37.58 24.16 -23.12
CA ALA A 169 38.71 25.01 -22.76
C ALA A 169 39.69 24.32 -21.81
N THR A 170 39.19 23.51 -20.87
CA THR A 170 40.02 22.89 -19.82
C THR A 170 40.15 21.36 -19.94
N GLN A 171 39.38 20.74 -20.85
CA GLN A 171 39.22 19.28 -20.96
C GLN A 171 38.70 18.61 -19.68
N ALA A 172 38.20 19.39 -18.70
CA ALA A 172 37.62 18.84 -17.49
C ALA A 172 36.31 18.12 -17.81
N THR A 173 36.14 16.93 -17.23
CA THR A 173 34.94 16.10 -17.37
C THR A 173 34.11 16.13 -16.10
N ASP A 174 32.80 16.26 -16.24
CA ASP A 174 31.83 16.11 -15.15
C ASP A 174 30.67 15.22 -15.59
N SER A 175 29.92 14.68 -14.63
CA SER A 175 28.78 13.81 -14.91
C SER A 175 27.62 14.03 -13.94
N ALA A 176 26.41 13.92 -14.48
CA ALA A 176 25.16 13.89 -13.73
C ALA A 176 24.39 12.63 -14.11
N VAL A 177 23.97 11.85 -13.12
CA VAL A 177 23.17 10.65 -13.34
C VAL A 177 21.74 10.90 -12.89
N ILE A 178 20.80 10.53 -13.75
CA ILE A 178 19.36 10.51 -13.47
C ILE A 178 18.91 9.06 -13.52
N GLU A 179 18.39 8.58 -12.40
CA GLU A 179 17.74 7.28 -12.33
C GLU A 179 16.23 7.47 -12.17
N LEU A 180 15.47 6.80 -13.03
CA LEU A 180 14.03 6.66 -12.92
C LEU A 180 13.68 5.20 -12.67
N PRO A 181 13.20 4.87 -11.46
CA PRO A 181 12.79 3.51 -11.17
C PRO A 181 11.61 3.09 -12.05
N ARG A 182 11.50 1.79 -12.34
CA ARG A 182 10.35 1.21 -13.04
C ARG A 182 9.04 1.57 -12.34
N MET A 183 7.97 1.78 -13.11
CA MET A 183 6.64 1.90 -12.52
C MET A 183 6.23 0.57 -11.89
N ARG A 184 5.74 0.62 -10.66
CA ARG A 184 5.20 -0.52 -9.93
C ARG A 184 3.72 -0.26 -9.68
N ASN A 185 2.87 -1.13 -10.22
CA ASN A 185 1.45 -1.07 -9.94
C ASN A 185 1.16 -1.89 -8.70
N PHE A 186 0.23 -1.44 -7.88
CA PHE A 186 -0.18 -2.16 -6.68
C PHE A 186 -1.69 -2.25 -6.63
N GLU A 187 -2.20 -3.34 -6.08
CA GLU A 187 -3.61 -3.50 -5.78
C GLU A 187 -3.80 -4.03 -4.36
N VAL A 188 -4.97 -3.74 -3.79
CA VAL A 188 -5.40 -4.36 -2.55
C VAL A 188 -5.94 -5.73 -2.90
N ALA A 189 -5.24 -6.77 -2.44
CA ALA A 189 -5.68 -8.15 -2.51
C ALA A 189 -6.22 -8.60 -1.15
N SER A 190 -7.02 -9.66 -1.17
CA SER A 190 -7.51 -10.34 0.02
C SER A 190 -7.13 -11.81 -0.01
N GLU A 191 -6.71 -12.32 1.13
CA GLU A 191 -6.52 -13.75 1.38
C GLU A 191 -7.55 -14.20 2.41
N GLU A 192 -8.20 -15.34 2.17
CA GLU A 192 -9.20 -15.92 3.06
C GLU A 192 -8.70 -17.23 3.65
N LYS A 193 -8.99 -17.47 4.93
CA LYS A 193 -8.78 -18.74 5.61
C LYS A 193 -10.06 -19.15 6.34
N ILE A 194 -10.45 -20.41 6.19
CA ILE A 194 -11.51 -20.99 7.01
C ILE A 194 -10.89 -21.43 8.32
N ILE A 195 -11.46 -20.96 9.42
CA ILE A 195 -11.07 -21.32 10.78
C ILE A 195 -12.28 -21.87 11.52
N SER A 196 -12.06 -22.84 12.39
CA SER A 196 -13.15 -23.55 13.08
C SER A 196 -12.85 -23.78 14.55
N THR A 197 -13.91 -23.98 15.31
CA THR A 197 -13.85 -24.37 16.71
C THR A 197 -14.98 -25.34 17.00
N SER A 198 -14.89 -26.06 18.11
CA SER A 198 -15.99 -26.89 18.60
C SER A 198 -16.38 -26.48 20.00
N LEU A 199 -17.68 -26.54 20.26
CA LEU A 199 -18.30 -26.38 21.56
C LEU A 199 -18.92 -27.71 21.96
N MET A 200 -18.84 -28.08 23.22
CA MET A 200 -19.52 -29.27 23.71
C MET A 200 -20.51 -28.88 24.79
N CYS A 201 -21.73 -29.39 24.68
CA CYS A 201 -22.65 -29.42 25.81
C CYS A 201 -23.07 -30.84 26.14
N ALA A 202 -23.14 -31.18 27.42
CA ALA A 202 -23.89 -32.31 27.92
C ALA A 202 -24.88 -31.89 29.01
N ALA A 203 -26.06 -32.51 29.00
CA ALA A 203 -27.09 -32.31 30.01
C ALA A 203 -28.04 -33.52 30.09
N GLY A 204 -28.75 -33.65 31.20
CA GLY A 204 -29.72 -34.70 31.48
C GLY A 204 -29.24 -35.67 32.56
N CYS A 205 -29.86 -35.68 33.74
CA CYS A 205 -29.67 -36.72 34.76
C CYS A 205 -30.71 -36.59 35.88
N GLN A 206 -30.93 -37.67 36.63
CA GLN A 206 -31.71 -37.67 37.89
C GLN A 206 -33.15 -37.12 37.76
N GLY A 207 -33.80 -37.30 36.61
CA GLY A 207 -35.16 -36.80 36.37
C GLY A 207 -35.22 -35.36 35.87
N ASN A 208 -34.09 -34.72 35.58
CA ASN A 208 -34.01 -33.34 35.09
C ASN A 208 -33.21 -33.24 33.79
N THR A 209 -33.84 -32.73 32.72
CA THR A 209 -33.20 -32.53 31.41
C THR A 209 -32.07 -31.49 31.44
N ALA A 210 -32.09 -30.57 32.39
CA ALA A 210 -31.03 -29.59 32.60
C ALA A 210 -30.06 -30.00 33.73
N GLY A 211 -30.18 -31.21 34.27
CA GLY A 211 -29.28 -31.76 35.29
C GLY A 211 -27.91 -32.14 34.74
N CYS A 212 -26.91 -32.26 35.62
CA CYS A 212 -25.53 -32.69 35.29
C CYS A 212 -24.94 -31.99 34.06
N ARG A 213 -24.89 -30.65 34.09
CA ARG A 213 -24.42 -29.88 32.93
C ARG A 213 -22.91 -29.95 32.80
N ILE A 214 -22.45 -30.22 31.59
CA ILE A 214 -21.05 -30.04 31.18
C ILE A 214 -21.09 -29.10 29.99
N MET A 215 -20.37 -27.99 30.07
CA MET A 215 -20.30 -26.99 29.00
C MET A 215 -18.84 -26.69 28.72
N GLU A 216 -18.40 -26.98 27.51
CA GLU A 216 -17.07 -26.61 27.02
C GLU A 216 -17.26 -25.48 25.99
N PRO A 217 -16.86 -24.25 26.35
CA PRO A 217 -16.92 -23.14 25.42
C PRO A 217 -15.90 -23.35 24.29
N GLY A 218 -16.14 -22.68 23.17
CA GLY A 218 -15.25 -22.71 22.01
C GLY A 218 -14.76 -21.31 21.70
N LYS A 219 -13.56 -21.22 21.14
CA LYS A 219 -12.97 -19.95 20.70
C LYS A 219 -12.46 -20.09 19.28
N ILE A 220 -12.83 -19.15 18.43
CA ILE A 220 -12.24 -18.96 17.09
C ILE A 220 -11.26 -17.81 17.22
N VAL A 221 -10.01 -18.02 16.80
CA VAL A 221 -8.95 -17.00 16.82
C VAL A 221 -8.43 -16.81 15.41
N ALA A 222 -8.40 -15.57 14.94
CA ALA A 222 -7.78 -15.22 13.66
C ALA A 222 -6.26 -15.47 13.71
N PRO A 223 -5.66 -16.02 12.65
CA PRO A 223 -4.21 -16.02 12.52
C PRO A 223 -3.67 -14.58 12.51
N THR A 224 -2.40 -14.41 12.89
CA THR A 224 -1.75 -13.09 12.92
C THR A 224 -1.92 -12.34 11.58
N GLY A 225 -2.44 -11.12 11.65
CA GLY A 225 -2.67 -10.26 10.49
C GLY A 225 -3.97 -10.52 9.73
N TYR A 226 -4.85 -11.41 10.22
CA TYR A 226 -6.20 -11.60 9.71
C TYR A 226 -7.22 -11.01 10.69
N ALA A 227 -8.42 -10.72 10.19
CA ALA A 227 -9.60 -10.40 10.99
C ALA A 227 -10.74 -11.36 10.64
N ILE A 228 -11.55 -11.74 11.62
CA ILE A 228 -12.69 -12.64 11.42
C ILE A 228 -13.84 -11.84 10.80
N ASP A 229 -14.39 -12.35 9.70
CA ASP A 229 -15.66 -11.86 9.16
C ASP A 229 -16.82 -12.50 9.93
N ARG A 230 -17.37 -11.74 10.88
CA ARG A 230 -18.46 -12.16 11.76
C ARG A 230 -19.67 -12.73 11.02
N ASN A 231 -19.98 -12.19 9.84
CA ASN A 231 -21.17 -12.58 9.08
C ASN A 231 -21.05 -14.00 8.50
N THR A 232 -19.86 -14.57 8.52
CA THR A 232 -19.60 -15.92 8.01
C THR A 232 -19.63 -16.99 9.10
N LEU A 233 -19.80 -16.60 10.38
CA LEU A 233 -19.89 -17.53 11.49
C LEU A 233 -21.14 -18.41 11.35
N ARG A 234 -20.95 -19.73 11.27
CA ARG A 234 -22.06 -20.69 11.13
C ARG A 234 -21.74 -22.05 11.75
N GLU A 235 -22.78 -22.77 12.17
CA GLU A 235 -22.69 -24.18 12.54
C GLU A 235 -22.49 -25.01 11.27
N VAL A 236 -21.48 -25.88 11.26
CA VAL A 236 -21.18 -26.79 10.13
C VAL A 236 -21.21 -28.25 10.51
N GLY A 237 -21.21 -28.56 11.80
CA GLY A 237 -21.26 -29.91 12.30
C GLY A 237 -22.00 -29.99 13.61
N ARG A 238 -22.79 -31.05 13.76
CA ARG A 238 -23.43 -31.44 15.01
C ARG A 238 -23.28 -32.92 15.20
N ARG A 239 -22.65 -33.33 16.30
CA ARG A 239 -22.40 -34.73 16.61
C ARG A 239 -22.82 -35.05 18.03
N THR A 240 -23.64 -36.08 18.20
CA THR A 240 -23.89 -36.66 19.51
C THR A 240 -22.73 -37.58 19.88
N ARG A 241 -22.04 -37.31 21.00
CA ARG A 241 -20.92 -38.14 21.47
C ARG A 241 -21.39 -39.31 22.33
N PHE A 242 -22.38 -39.10 23.19
CA PHE A 242 -22.96 -40.13 24.07
C PHE A 242 -24.43 -39.84 24.40
N GLY A 243 -25.19 -40.89 24.71
CA GLY A 243 -26.57 -40.78 25.17
C GLY A 243 -27.51 -40.18 24.11
N PRO A 244 -28.66 -39.63 24.51
CA PRO A 244 -29.66 -39.11 23.58
C PRO A 244 -29.31 -37.73 23.01
N GLY A 245 -28.15 -37.16 23.37
CA GLY A 245 -27.74 -35.80 22.99
C GLY A 245 -28.53 -34.69 23.71
N SER A 246 -28.33 -33.45 23.26
CA SER A 246 -28.98 -32.23 23.76
C SER A 246 -29.93 -31.63 22.72
N LYS A 247 -31.08 -31.12 23.18
CA LYS A 247 -32.15 -30.56 22.35
C LYS A 247 -31.98 -29.05 22.15
N ASN A 248 -31.87 -28.32 23.25
CA ASN A 248 -31.81 -26.87 23.26
C ASN A 248 -30.43 -26.46 23.76
N ILE A 249 -29.62 -25.84 22.90
CA ILE A 249 -28.30 -25.30 23.25
C ILE A 249 -28.31 -23.82 22.87
N TYR A 250 -28.10 -22.96 23.85
CA TYR A 250 -28.11 -21.52 23.68
C TYR A 250 -26.67 -21.02 23.79
N ILE A 251 -26.17 -20.39 22.73
CA ILE A 251 -24.79 -19.91 22.65
C ILE A 251 -24.82 -18.38 22.57
N ASN A 252 -24.15 -17.73 23.52
CA ASN A 252 -23.81 -16.33 23.44
C ASN A 252 -22.43 -16.20 22.79
N TRP A 253 -22.29 -15.27 21.85
CA TRP A 253 -21.03 -15.04 21.17
C TRP A 253 -20.49 -13.66 21.53
N VAL A 254 -19.22 -13.61 21.94
CA VAL A 254 -18.55 -12.38 22.33
C VAL A 254 -17.38 -12.13 21.40
N ASP A 255 -17.37 -10.96 20.77
CA ASP A 255 -16.31 -10.55 19.85
C ASP A 255 -15.21 -9.81 20.62
N ALA A 256 -13.95 -10.15 20.35
CA ALA A 256 -12.79 -9.42 20.83
C ALA A 256 -12.11 -8.72 19.65
N PHE A 257 -11.91 -7.42 19.78
CA PHE A 257 -11.36 -6.57 18.72
C PHE A 257 -9.86 -6.36 18.91
N GLY A 258 -9.13 -6.35 17.80
CA GLY A 258 -7.73 -5.95 17.74
C GLY A 258 -7.55 -4.44 17.71
N SER A 259 -6.29 -4.00 17.74
CA SER A 259 -5.93 -2.59 17.65
C SER A 259 -6.31 -1.94 16.31
N ASP A 260 -6.51 -2.75 15.27
CA ASP A 260 -6.95 -2.33 13.93
C ASP A 260 -8.49 -2.23 13.81
N GLY A 261 -9.22 -2.53 14.88
CA GLY A 261 -10.69 -2.58 14.89
C GLY A 261 -11.28 -3.82 14.23
N GLY A 262 -10.45 -4.75 13.75
CA GLY A 262 -10.90 -6.05 13.25
C GLY A 262 -11.20 -7.02 14.39
N ILE A 263 -12.14 -7.94 14.18
CA ILE A 263 -12.43 -9.00 15.16
C ILE A 263 -11.27 -10.00 15.15
N GLN A 264 -10.57 -10.16 16.26
CA GLN A 264 -9.41 -11.05 16.39
C GLN A 264 -9.78 -12.40 17.00
N SER A 265 -10.81 -12.42 17.85
CA SER A 265 -11.39 -13.68 18.30
C SER A 265 -12.88 -13.58 18.53
N ILE A 266 -13.55 -14.72 18.41
CA ILE A 266 -14.95 -14.90 18.76
C ILE A 266 -15.02 -15.99 19.82
N ASP A 267 -15.50 -15.64 21.01
CA ASP A 267 -15.69 -16.57 22.13
C ASP A 267 -17.16 -17.03 22.17
N GLY A 268 -17.37 -18.33 21.97
CA GLY A 268 -18.68 -18.96 22.07
C GLY A 268 -18.91 -19.53 23.46
N GLN A 269 -19.83 -18.91 24.20
CA GLN A 269 -20.19 -19.27 25.55
C GLN A 269 -21.57 -19.93 25.58
N ILE A 270 -21.63 -21.18 26.05
CA ILE A 270 -22.90 -21.89 26.22
C ILE A 270 -23.60 -21.32 27.46
N GLN A 271 -24.78 -20.71 27.27
CA GLN A 271 -25.58 -20.09 28.34
C GLN A 271 -26.51 -21.09 29.01
N SER A 272 -27.10 -21.97 28.20
CA SER A 272 -27.98 -23.02 28.70
C SER A 272 -28.01 -24.20 27.73
N CYS A 273 -28.35 -25.34 28.30
CA CYS A 273 -28.34 -26.61 27.59
C CYS A 273 -29.27 -27.61 28.25
N GLU A 274 -30.06 -28.29 27.43
CA GLU A 274 -31.04 -29.29 27.87
C GLU A 274 -30.81 -30.61 27.13
N GLY A 275 -30.73 -31.70 27.89
CA GLY A 275 -30.66 -33.06 27.37
C GLY A 275 -31.98 -33.50 26.75
N ASN A 276 -31.91 -34.41 25.79
CA ASN A 276 -33.08 -35.08 25.21
C ASN A 276 -33.75 -36.08 26.17
N SER A 277 -33.11 -36.42 27.29
CA SER A 277 -33.65 -37.29 28.34
C SER A 277 -33.41 -36.70 29.72
N PRO A 278 -34.38 -36.79 30.64
CA PRO A 278 -34.17 -36.46 32.05
C PRO A 278 -33.39 -37.55 32.81
N HIS A 279 -33.26 -38.75 32.24
CA HIS A 279 -32.68 -39.91 32.93
C HIS A 279 -31.24 -40.23 32.49
N THR A 280 -30.83 -39.80 31.31
CA THR A 280 -29.55 -40.14 30.71
C THR A 280 -28.86 -38.89 30.18
N GLN A 281 -27.60 -38.71 30.57
CA GLN A 281 -26.80 -37.59 30.09
C GLN A 281 -26.50 -37.78 28.61
N GLY A 282 -26.95 -36.80 27.82
CA GLY A 282 -26.64 -36.71 26.41
C GLY A 282 -25.60 -35.63 26.17
N ALA A 283 -24.59 -35.92 25.36
CA ALA A 283 -23.56 -34.95 24.97
C ALA A 283 -23.66 -34.64 23.47
N THR A 284 -23.75 -33.36 23.13
CA THR A 284 -23.72 -32.83 21.77
C THR A 284 -22.50 -31.93 21.60
N GLU A 285 -21.69 -32.23 20.59
CA GLU A 285 -20.62 -31.39 20.08
C GLU A 285 -21.13 -30.60 18.86
N LEU A 286 -20.89 -29.30 18.85
CA LEU A 286 -21.22 -28.38 17.78
C LEU A 286 -19.94 -27.80 17.21
N THR A 287 -19.72 -27.96 15.91
CA THR A 287 -18.59 -27.39 15.20
C THR A 287 -19.04 -26.14 14.46
N PHE A 288 -18.34 -25.04 14.70
CA PHE A 288 -18.56 -23.76 14.05
C PHE A 288 -17.37 -23.39 13.20
N GLU A 289 -17.61 -22.74 12.07
CA GLU A 289 -16.58 -22.13 11.25
C GLU A 289 -16.87 -20.67 10.97
N ALA A 290 -15.81 -19.91 10.72
CA ALA A 290 -15.86 -18.55 10.20
C ALA A 290 -14.70 -18.34 9.22
N ARG A 291 -14.81 -17.31 8.38
CA ARG A 291 -13.72 -16.86 7.53
C ARG A 291 -12.88 -15.82 8.24
N ALA A 292 -11.57 -16.00 8.21
CA ALA A 292 -10.59 -14.99 8.53
C ALA A 292 -10.07 -14.37 7.23
N ILE A 293 -10.11 -13.04 7.14
CA ILE A 293 -9.73 -12.27 5.96
C ILE A 293 -8.52 -11.42 6.30
N ARG A 294 -7.49 -11.47 5.45
CA ARG A 294 -6.35 -10.56 5.48
C ARG A 294 -6.34 -9.74 4.20
N LYS A 295 -6.39 -8.42 4.35
CA LYS A 295 -6.13 -7.50 3.24
C LYS A 295 -4.66 -7.14 3.21
N PHE A 296 -4.07 -7.12 2.02
CA PHE A 296 -2.68 -6.75 1.83
C PHE A 296 -2.47 -6.06 0.48
N VAL A 297 -1.39 -5.29 0.38
CA VAL A 297 -0.99 -4.64 -0.87
C VAL A 297 -0.04 -5.59 -1.60
N ARG A 298 -0.32 -5.90 -2.86
CA ARG A 298 0.58 -6.68 -3.72
C ARG A 298 0.98 -5.90 -4.95
N GLU A 299 2.21 -6.10 -5.41
CA GLU A 299 2.67 -5.56 -6.68
C GLU A 299 2.06 -6.36 -7.85
N VAL A 300 1.55 -5.67 -8.85
CA VAL A 300 0.98 -6.25 -10.07
C VAL A 300 1.85 -5.84 -11.24
N VAL A 301 2.36 -6.82 -11.97
CA VAL A 301 3.04 -6.58 -13.24
C VAL A 301 1.95 -6.47 -14.31
N LYS A 302 1.85 -5.30 -14.95
CA LYS A 302 0.99 -5.06 -16.11
C LYS A 302 1.87 -4.80 -17.32
#